data_AF-A0A817S1P6-F1
#
_entry.id   AF-A0A817S1P6-F1
#
_cell.length_a   1.000
_cell.length_b   1.000
_cell.length_c   1.000
_cell.angle_alpha   90.00
_cell.angle_beta   90.00
_cell.angle_gamma   90.00
#
_symmetry.space_group_name_H-M   'P 1'
#
loop_
_entity.id
_entity.type
_entity.pdbx_description
1 polymer ?
#
loop_
_entity_poly.entity_id
_entity_poly.type
_entity_poly.pdbx_seq_one_letter_code
_entity_poly.pdbx_strand_id
1 'polypeptide(L)'
;MKILILGGYGTFGSRLVRLLANESQLTLLIAGRSIKHAEDLCNKLHGYAATTCALHFDRDNSDIEKQLRFIQPDLLVDASGPFQSYIKDPYRVIKACLTTSINYLDFADGSTFVQGVTQFDAQAKENNIYVLSGASTCPLLTATVVRHLAKGLTRIHSIKSGIAPSPYAGVGVNVIRAIASYSGQRVALIRRSQQTFSYALTETMRYTICPPGHLPLFNRRFSLVDVPDLKILPDLWPNIDSIWIGAGTVPETLHRALNGLAWLVRWRLIPSLTPFAPLFHWVTNVVRWGEHRGGMFVAIEGNDRDGQKQERSWHLLAEGDAGPFIPSMGIEAIVRRVLDGKKPASGARAATMDLELDDYEKIFQNHAIYTGQCESRKTNDFSESQPLYQQLLGQAWNHLPPSLQTLHSKNIVKVVGVAQIERGTSIISRCITMLVGFPKSGKNVPVQVVFQRETNGELWTRTFADKSFSSWHTKGSGHSDRLLMERFGPFTFGLALVVTAGKLHFIVRSWTLFGIRLPVFLAPHGDFYEFDHDGRPCFHVEIKHILIGLIVRYHGWLVPTV
;
A
#
# COMPACT_ATOMS: atom_id res chain seq x y z
N MET A 1 7.62 -31.46 3.22
CA MET A 1 8.30 -30.79 2.09
C MET A 1 9.57 -30.09 2.59
N LYS A 2 10.72 -30.35 1.96
CA LYS A 2 12.04 -29.78 2.28
C LYS A 2 12.33 -28.58 1.38
N ILE A 3 12.51 -27.41 1.98
CA ILE A 3 12.74 -26.15 1.26
C ILE A 3 14.14 -25.63 1.56
N LEU A 4 14.97 -25.49 0.53
CA LEU A 4 16.29 -24.85 0.62
C LEU A 4 16.16 -23.35 0.38
N ILE A 5 16.46 -22.52 1.37
CA ILE A 5 16.37 -21.06 1.26
C ILE A 5 17.79 -20.48 1.21
N LEU A 6 18.24 -20.11 0.01
CA LEU A 6 19.53 -19.47 -0.21
C LEU A 6 19.48 -18.01 0.22
N GLY A 7 20.43 -17.57 1.04
CA GLY A 7 20.33 -16.28 1.71
C GLY A 7 19.26 -16.27 2.81
N GLY A 8 19.01 -17.44 3.43
CA GLY A 8 17.92 -17.65 4.39
C GLY A 8 17.97 -16.80 5.66
N TYR A 9 19.14 -16.25 6.02
CA TYR A 9 19.30 -15.30 7.12
C TYR A 9 19.45 -13.84 6.66
N GLY A 10 19.29 -13.57 5.37
CA GLY A 10 19.24 -12.22 4.80
C GLY A 10 17.89 -11.53 5.01
N THR A 11 17.73 -10.33 4.48
CA THR A 11 16.52 -9.50 4.69
C THR A 11 15.23 -10.19 4.27
N PHE A 12 15.13 -10.72 3.05
CA PHE A 12 13.92 -11.40 2.58
C PHE A 12 13.87 -12.87 2.98
N GLY A 13 15.01 -13.58 2.95
CA GLY A 13 15.09 -14.98 3.35
C GLY A 13 14.61 -15.19 4.79
N SER A 14 15.07 -14.37 5.74
CA SER A 14 14.69 -14.53 7.16
C SER A 14 13.21 -14.22 7.40
N ARG A 15 12.62 -13.33 6.61
CA ARG A 15 11.18 -13.02 6.67
C ARG A 15 10.35 -14.17 6.13
N LEU A 16 10.76 -14.76 5.01
CA LEU A 16 10.12 -15.97 4.47
C LEU A 16 10.19 -17.12 5.49
N VAL A 17 11.36 -17.36 6.09
CA VAL A 17 11.52 -18.39 7.13
C VAL A 17 10.53 -18.15 8.27
N ARG A 18 10.39 -16.91 8.76
CA ARG A 18 9.46 -16.58 9.85
C ARG A 18 7.98 -16.78 9.46
N LEU A 19 7.61 -16.43 8.23
CA LEU A 19 6.25 -16.65 7.71
C LEU A 19 5.91 -18.14 7.65
N LEU A 20 6.89 -18.98 7.31
CA LEU A 20 6.73 -20.43 7.17
C LEU A 20 7.00 -21.21 8.47
N ALA A 21 7.49 -20.56 9.53
CA ALA A 21 7.94 -21.25 10.74
C ALA A 21 6.82 -22.01 11.47
N ASN A 22 5.56 -21.58 11.33
CA ASN A 22 4.42 -22.24 11.95
C ASN A 22 3.87 -23.44 11.15
N GLU A 23 4.50 -23.83 10.03
CA GLU A 23 4.03 -24.94 9.21
C GLU A 23 4.76 -26.26 9.52
N SER A 24 4.08 -27.17 10.21
CA SER A 24 4.63 -28.46 10.66
C SER A 24 5.02 -29.40 9.52
N GLN A 25 4.43 -29.22 8.33
CA GLN A 25 4.73 -30.03 7.15
C GLN A 25 6.06 -29.66 6.47
N LEU A 26 6.76 -28.62 6.98
CA LEU A 26 7.95 -28.06 6.36
C LEU A 26 9.23 -28.43 7.11
N THR A 27 10.27 -28.70 6.31
CA THR A 27 11.66 -28.68 6.75
C THR A 27 12.36 -27.53 6.04
N LEU A 28 12.69 -26.47 6.79
CA LEU A 28 13.34 -25.26 6.29
C LEU A 28 14.86 -25.39 6.43
N LEU A 29 15.55 -25.51 5.30
CA LEU A 29 17.00 -25.50 5.25
C LEU A 29 17.47 -24.06 5.04
N ILE A 30 17.97 -23.44 6.11
CA ILE A 30 18.41 -22.05 6.12
C ILE A 30 19.87 -22.03 5.66
N ALA A 31 20.13 -21.49 4.48
CA ALA A 31 21.43 -21.64 3.83
C ALA A 31 22.08 -20.32 3.41
N GLY A 32 23.41 -20.28 3.47
CA GLY A 32 24.24 -19.19 2.95
C GLY A 32 25.73 -19.38 3.27
N ARG A 33 26.54 -18.36 2.96
CA ARG A 33 28.00 -18.38 3.15
C ARG A 33 28.46 -18.47 4.61
N SER A 34 27.59 -18.15 5.57
CA SER A 34 27.93 -18.17 6.99
C SER A 34 27.01 -19.11 7.74
N ILE A 35 27.54 -20.29 8.06
CA ILE A 35 26.82 -21.31 8.85
C ILE A 35 26.35 -20.75 10.20
N LYS A 36 27.20 -19.96 10.88
CA LYS A 36 26.88 -19.34 12.17
C LYS A 36 25.60 -18.51 12.14
N HIS A 37 25.41 -17.68 11.10
CA HIS A 37 24.20 -16.87 10.98
C HIS A 37 22.95 -17.73 10.70
N ALA A 38 23.11 -18.84 10.00
CA ALA A 38 22.02 -19.80 9.80
C ALA A 38 21.66 -20.53 11.11
N GLU A 39 22.66 -20.95 11.89
CA GLU A 39 22.48 -21.56 13.23
C GLU A 39 21.79 -20.59 14.20
N ASP A 40 22.24 -19.34 14.25
CA ASP A 40 21.64 -18.29 15.09
C ASP A 40 20.15 -18.07 14.76
N LEU A 41 19.76 -18.16 13.48
CA LEU A 41 18.37 -18.05 13.07
C LEU A 41 17.57 -19.32 13.42
N CYS A 42 18.13 -20.53 13.23
CA CYS A 42 17.49 -21.78 13.65
C CYS A 42 17.22 -21.78 15.15
N ASN A 43 18.19 -21.33 15.97
CA ASN A 43 18.06 -21.24 17.42
C ASN A 43 16.93 -20.30 17.85
N LYS A 44 16.74 -19.16 17.14
CA LYS A 44 15.63 -18.23 17.39
C LYS A 44 14.26 -18.79 17.02
N LEU A 45 14.22 -19.84 16.21
CA LEU A 45 13.01 -20.51 15.76
C LEU A 45 12.77 -21.83 16.50
N HIS A 46 13.55 -22.10 17.55
CA HIS A 46 13.32 -23.26 18.40
C HIS A 46 11.91 -23.20 19.03
N GLY A 47 11.16 -24.30 18.94
CA GLY A 47 9.78 -24.39 19.43
C GLY A 47 8.70 -23.99 18.43
N TYR A 48 9.06 -23.50 17.25
CA TYR A 48 8.12 -23.36 16.12
C TYR A 48 7.82 -24.72 15.49
N ALA A 49 6.70 -24.81 14.76
CA ALA A 49 6.20 -26.09 14.24
C ALA A 49 7.06 -26.66 13.09
N ALA A 50 7.65 -25.80 12.25
CA ALA A 50 8.50 -26.23 11.15
C ALA A 50 9.86 -26.74 11.67
N THR A 51 10.37 -27.82 11.08
CA THR A 51 11.74 -28.28 11.36
C THR A 51 12.74 -27.33 10.69
N THR A 52 13.74 -26.85 11.41
CA THR A 52 14.79 -25.96 10.84
C THR A 52 16.15 -26.64 10.86
N CYS A 53 16.95 -26.40 9.81
CA CYS A 53 18.31 -26.91 9.70
C CYS A 53 19.22 -25.83 9.09
N ALA A 54 20.35 -25.56 9.73
CA ALA A 54 21.35 -24.63 9.23
C ALA A 54 22.28 -25.33 8.24
N LEU A 55 22.53 -24.73 7.08
CA LEU A 55 23.46 -25.26 6.08
C LEU A 55 24.41 -24.18 5.57
N HIS A 56 25.65 -24.58 5.30
CA HIS A 56 26.56 -23.77 4.50
C HIS A 56 26.23 -24.01 3.03
N PHE A 57 25.99 -22.93 2.28
CA PHE A 57 25.80 -23.00 0.84
C PHE A 57 26.39 -21.77 0.19
N ASP A 58 27.31 -22.01 -0.74
CA ASP A 58 27.90 -20.96 -1.56
C ASP A 58 27.49 -21.17 -3.02
N ARG A 59 26.73 -20.21 -3.55
CA ARG A 59 26.26 -20.21 -4.94
C ARG A 59 27.37 -19.90 -5.95
N ASP A 60 28.44 -19.24 -5.52
CA ASP A 60 29.54 -18.82 -6.38
C ASP A 60 30.56 -19.98 -6.55
N ASN A 61 30.53 -20.98 -5.68
CA ASN A 61 31.36 -22.18 -5.74
C ASN A 61 31.00 -23.06 -6.95
N SER A 62 31.98 -23.50 -7.75
CA SER A 62 31.84 -24.37 -8.95
C SER A 62 30.96 -25.62 -8.75
N ASP A 63 30.85 -26.16 -7.53
CA ASP A 63 30.19 -27.44 -7.24
C ASP A 63 28.70 -27.34 -6.79
N ILE A 64 27.96 -26.31 -7.22
CA ILE A 64 26.55 -26.10 -6.85
C ILE A 64 25.67 -27.35 -7.06
N GLU A 65 25.86 -28.09 -8.16
CA GLU A 65 25.08 -29.29 -8.47
C GLU A 65 25.35 -30.42 -7.48
N LYS A 66 26.61 -30.60 -7.03
CA LYS A 66 26.98 -31.61 -6.03
C LYS A 66 26.32 -31.30 -4.70
N GLN A 67 26.32 -30.03 -4.28
CA GLN A 67 25.63 -29.59 -3.08
C GLN A 67 24.12 -29.90 -3.16
N LEU A 68 23.47 -29.60 -4.28
CA LEU A 68 22.04 -29.87 -4.47
C LEU A 68 21.72 -31.37 -4.49
N ARG A 69 22.54 -32.20 -5.15
CA ARG A 69 22.38 -33.66 -5.15
C ARG A 69 22.55 -34.29 -3.77
N PHE A 70 23.39 -33.69 -2.91
CA PHE A 70 23.54 -34.12 -1.53
C PHE A 70 22.33 -33.73 -0.66
N ILE A 71 21.84 -32.50 -0.82
CA ILE A 71 20.75 -31.95 0.02
C ILE A 71 19.37 -32.53 -0.37
N GLN A 72 19.14 -32.73 -1.67
CA GLN A 72 17.87 -33.16 -2.26
C GLN A 72 16.64 -32.40 -1.67
N PRO A 73 16.54 -31.08 -1.88
CA PRO A 73 15.35 -30.32 -1.51
C PRO A 73 14.23 -30.51 -2.55
N ASP A 74 12.98 -30.40 -2.11
CA ASP A 74 11.80 -30.40 -3.00
C ASP A 74 11.66 -29.06 -3.75
N LEU A 75 12.13 -28.00 -3.12
CA LEU A 75 12.06 -26.61 -3.60
C LEU A 75 13.30 -25.83 -3.16
N LEU A 76 13.88 -25.08 -4.09
CA LEU A 76 14.88 -24.06 -3.82
C LEU A 76 14.25 -22.67 -3.93
N VAL A 77 14.46 -21.84 -2.91
CA VAL A 77 14.12 -20.42 -2.90
C VAL A 77 15.40 -19.59 -2.91
N ASP A 78 15.63 -18.82 -3.97
CA ASP A 78 16.76 -17.90 -4.04
C ASP A 78 16.39 -16.52 -3.46
N ALA A 79 16.88 -16.25 -2.25
CA ALA A 79 16.78 -14.95 -1.58
C ALA A 79 18.14 -14.23 -1.47
N SER A 80 19.12 -14.63 -2.27
CA SER A 80 20.52 -14.23 -2.13
C SER A 80 20.92 -12.99 -2.96
N GLY A 81 19.95 -12.21 -3.48
CA GLY A 81 20.20 -11.05 -4.35
C GLY A 81 21.24 -10.02 -3.83
N PRO A 82 21.68 -9.06 -4.67
CA PRO A 82 21.04 -8.62 -5.90
C PRO A 82 21.30 -9.55 -7.08
N PHE A 83 20.29 -9.78 -7.91
CA PHE A 83 20.38 -10.66 -9.09
C PHE A 83 21.18 -10.02 -10.22
N GLN A 84 21.32 -8.69 -10.20
CA GLN A 84 22.10 -7.89 -11.13
C GLN A 84 23.62 -8.09 -10.96
N SER A 85 24.08 -8.62 -9.82
CA SER A 85 25.50 -8.88 -9.57
C SER A 85 25.99 -10.25 -10.06
N TYR A 86 25.14 -11.05 -10.70
CA TYR A 86 25.53 -12.34 -11.27
C TYR A 86 26.26 -12.14 -12.62
N ILE A 87 27.39 -11.44 -12.60
CA ILE A 87 28.02 -10.88 -13.81
C ILE A 87 28.49 -11.96 -14.79
N LYS A 88 28.86 -13.16 -14.33
CA LYS A 88 29.38 -14.24 -15.19
C LYS A 88 28.31 -15.23 -15.67
N ASP A 89 27.41 -15.65 -14.78
CA ASP A 89 26.31 -16.58 -15.12
C ASP A 89 25.05 -16.24 -14.29
N PRO A 90 24.15 -15.38 -14.82
CA PRO A 90 22.94 -14.96 -14.11
C PRO A 90 22.05 -16.12 -13.71
N TYR A 91 21.95 -17.15 -14.53
CA TYR A 91 20.97 -18.22 -14.31
C TYR A 91 21.59 -19.47 -13.70
N ARG A 92 22.76 -19.36 -13.09
CA ARG A 92 23.51 -20.49 -12.56
C ARG A 92 22.71 -21.38 -11.61
N VAL A 93 21.97 -20.76 -10.67
CA VAL A 93 21.15 -21.50 -9.69
C VAL A 93 19.99 -22.20 -10.40
N ILE A 94 19.35 -21.54 -11.37
CA ILE A 94 18.29 -22.12 -12.20
C ILE A 94 18.81 -23.32 -12.99
N LYS A 95 19.97 -23.18 -13.66
CA LYS A 95 20.63 -24.28 -14.40
C LYS A 95 20.90 -25.49 -13.51
N ALA A 96 21.41 -25.26 -12.30
CA ALA A 96 21.66 -26.32 -11.34
C ALA A 96 20.36 -27.02 -10.89
N CYS A 97 19.28 -26.26 -10.68
CA CYS A 97 17.95 -26.80 -10.37
C CYS A 97 17.38 -27.62 -11.53
N LEU A 98 17.57 -27.18 -12.78
CA LEU A 98 17.19 -27.94 -13.97
C LEU A 98 17.94 -29.27 -14.02
N THR A 99 19.28 -29.27 -13.90
CA THR A 99 20.09 -30.49 -13.90
C THR A 99 19.70 -31.50 -12.80
N THR A 100 19.19 -30.99 -11.67
CA THR A 100 18.84 -31.82 -10.49
C THR A 100 17.34 -32.05 -10.34
N SER A 101 16.51 -31.55 -11.26
CA SER A 101 15.04 -31.64 -11.21
C SER A 101 14.42 -31.10 -9.91
N ILE A 102 14.91 -29.95 -9.44
CA ILE A 102 14.43 -29.27 -8.22
C ILE A 102 13.57 -28.07 -8.63
N ASN A 103 12.39 -27.91 -8.03
CA ASN A 103 11.56 -26.72 -8.28
C ASN A 103 12.25 -25.45 -7.77
N TYR A 104 12.02 -24.32 -8.42
CA TYR A 104 12.73 -23.07 -8.13
C TYR A 104 11.80 -21.87 -8.02
N LEU A 105 12.04 -21.02 -7.02
CA LEU A 105 11.43 -19.71 -6.83
C LEU A 105 12.49 -18.66 -6.48
N ASP A 106 12.25 -17.39 -6.82
CA ASP A 106 13.10 -16.28 -6.37
C ASP A 106 12.34 -14.96 -6.11
N PHE A 107 13.05 -14.02 -5.49
CA PHE A 107 12.58 -12.66 -5.23
C PHE A 107 13.06 -11.63 -6.28
N ALA A 108 13.43 -12.05 -7.48
CA ALA A 108 14.13 -11.19 -8.43
C ALA A 108 13.33 -9.92 -8.79
N ASP A 109 14.00 -8.78 -8.64
CA ASP A 109 13.51 -7.45 -8.97
C ASP A 109 14.17 -6.88 -10.24
N GLY A 110 15.07 -7.65 -10.85
CA GLY A 110 15.76 -7.25 -12.08
C GLY A 110 14.94 -7.59 -13.32
N SER A 111 14.49 -6.56 -14.04
CA SER A 111 13.65 -6.70 -15.23
C SER A 111 14.25 -7.65 -16.29
N THR A 112 15.55 -7.57 -16.54
CA THR A 112 16.26 -8.44 -17.50
C THR A 112 16.36 -9.90 -17.02
N PHE A 113 16.57 -10.10 -15.72
CA PHE A 113 16.67 -11.44 -15.13
C PHE A 113 15.33 -12.16 -15.24
N VAL A 114 14.25 -11.52 -14.76
CA VAL A 114 12.90 -12.11 -14.75
C VAL A 114 12.43 -12.45 -16.16
N GLN A 115 12.64 -11.55 -17.12
CA GLN A 115 12.26 -11.79 -18.52
C GLN A 115 13.04 -12.96 -19.14
N GLY A 116 14.34 -13.07 -18.86
CA GLY A 116 15.19 -14.09 -19.44
C GLY A 116 14.98 -15.50 -18.89
N VAL A 117 14.25 -15.69 -17.80
CA VAL A 117 13.95 -17.04 -17.26
C VAL A 117 13.15 -17.91 -18.23
N THR A 118 12.36 -17.30 -19.12
CA THR A 118 11.55 -18.00 -20.13
C THR A 118 12.37 -18.86 -21.09
N GLN A 119 13.66 -18.58 -21.28
CA GLN A 119 14.55 -19.40 -22.11
C GLN A 119 14.68 -20.85 -21.61
N PHE A 120 14.37 -21.11 -20.33
CA PHE A 120 14.47 -22.44 -19.72
C PHE A 120 13.13 -23.21 -19.71
N ASP A 121 12.08 -22.68 -20.34
CA ASP A 121 10.72 -23.22 -20.21
C ASP A 121 10.59 -24.66 -20.74
N ALA A 122 11.15 -24.93 -21.92
CA ALA A 122 11.14 -26.26 -22.52
C ALA A 122 11.81 -27.31 -21.61
N GLN A 123 12.99 -26.98 -21.09
CA GLN A 123 13.75 -27.88 -20.20
C GLN A 123 13.04 -28.09 -18.86
N ALA A 124 12.44 -27.04 -18.29
CA ALA A 124 11.67 -27.17 -17.04
C ALA A 124 10.42 -28.06 -17.21
N LYS A 125 9.74 -27.96 -18.37
CA LYS A 125 8.60 -28.84 -18.73
C LYS A 125 9.04 -30.29 -18.89
N GLU A 126 10.14 -30.54 -19.59
CA GLU A 126 10.71 -31.88 -19.76
C GLU A 126 11.04 -32.54 -18.41
N ASN A 127 11.61 -31.76 -17.47
CA ASN A 127 11.94 -32.23 -16.13
C ASN A 127 10.74 -32.24 -15.16
N ASN A 128 9.55 -31.83 -15.61
CA ASN A 128 8.33 -31.73 -14.79
C ASN A 128 8.49 -30.87 -13.50
N ILE A 129 9.23 -29.77 -13.61
CA ILE A 129 9.44 -28.80 -12.52
C ILE A 129 8.91 -27.43 -12.91
N TYR A 130 8.62 -26.60 -11.89
CA TYR A 130 8.37 -25.17 -12.10
C TYR A 130 9.60 -24.35 -11.71
N VAL A 131 9.87 -23.32 -12.50
CA VAL A 131 10.90 -22.30 -12.26
C VAL A 131 10.22 -20.93 -12.37
N LEU A 132 9.87 -20.34 -11.23
CA LEU A 132 9.14 -19.06 -11.21
C LEU A 132 10.02 -17.94 -10.66
N SER A 133 10.22 -16.90 -11.47
CA SER A 133 11.02 -15.74 -11.09
C SER A 133 10.17 -14.53 -10.76
N GLY A 134 10.65 -13.67 -9.86
CA GLY A 134 9.94 -12.47 -9.42
C GLY A 134 8.70 -12.78 -8.58
N ALA A 135 8.76 -13.80 -7.70
CA ALA A 135 7.69 -14.17 -6.78
C ALA A 135 7.59 -13.21 -5.57
N SER A 136 7.57 -11.90 -5.86
CA SER A 136 7.63 -10.79 -4.92
C SER A 136 6.49 -9.80 -5.16
N THR A 137 6.51 -8.63 -4.51
CA THR A 137 5.53 -7.56 -4.75
C THR A 137 5.50 -7.14 -6.23
N CYS A 138 6.68 -6.96 -6.82
CA CYS A 138 6.90 -6.62 -8.21
C CYS A 138 7.65 -7.78 -8.89
N PRO A 139 7.09 -8.49 -9.88
CA PRO A 139 5.82 -8.24 -10.57
C PRO A 139 4.60 -9.02 -10.06
N LEU A 140 4.74 -10.01 -9.18
CA LEU A 140 3.67 -10.97 -8.89
C LEU A 140 2.44 -10.34 -8.21
N LEU A 141 2.59 -9.61 -7.09
CA LEU A 141 1.44 -8.97 -6.43
C LEU A 141 0.80 -7.91 -7.34
N THR A 142 1.60 -7.09 -8.04
CA THR A 142 1.06 -6.12 -9.01
C THR A 142 0.22 -6.80 -10.08
N ALA A 143 0.72 -7.84 -10.74
CA ALA A 143 0.01 -8.53 -11.81
C ALA A 143 -1.29 -9.17 -11.30
N THR A 144 -1.25 -9.75 -10.10
CA THR A 144 -2.41 -10.32 -9.40
C THR A 144 -3.50 -9.28 -9.19
N VAL A 145 -3.12 -8.09 -8.69
CA VAL A 145 -4.06 -7.00 -8.46
C VAL A 145 -4.59 -6.42 -9.77
N VAL A 146 -3.75 -6.27 -10.81
CA VAL A 146 -4.22 -5.82 -12.14
C VAL A 146 -5.24 -6.80 -12.71
N ARG A 147 -5.00 -8.12 -12.64
CA ARG A 147 -6.00 -9.13 -13.05
C ARG A 147 -7.31 -8.99 -12.30
N HIS A 148 -7.25 -8.83 -10.98
CA HIS A 148 -8.44 -8.63 -10.15
C HIS A 148 -9.23 -7.40 -10.58
N LEU A 149 -8.57 -6.25 -10.72
CA LEU A 149 -9.20 -4.98 -11.12
C LEU A 149 -9.73 -5.02 -12.57
N ALA A 150 -9.10 -5.80 -13.45
CA ALA A 150 -9.47 -5.92 -14.86
C ALA A 150 -10.76 -6.73 -15.11
N LYS A 151 -11.28 -7.45 -14.10
CA LYS A 151 -12.50 -8.25 -14.23
C LYS A 151 -13.67 -7.40 -14.76
N GLY A 152 -14.25 -7.80 -15.89
CA GLY A 152 -15.37 -7.08 -16.53
C GLY A 152 -14.97 -5.91 -17.44
N LEU A 153 -13.68 -5.58 -17.53
CA LEU A 153 -13.18 -4.62 -18.52
C LEU A 153 -12.93 -5.30 -19.87
N THR A 154 -13.20 -4.59 -20.96
CA THR A 154 -12.90 -5.03 -22.33
C THR A 154 -11.49 -4.62 -22.75
N ARG A 155 -10.99 -3.50 -22.21
CA ARG A 155 -9.63 -3.01 -22.47
C ARG A 155 -9.09 -2.25 -21.26
N ILE A 156 -7.80 -2.44 -21.00
CA ILE A 156 -7.02 -1.63 -20.06
C ILE A 156 -6.23 -0.60 -20.86
N HIS A 157 -6.41 0.68 -20.52
CA HIS A 157 -5.70 1.81 -21.11
C HIS A 157 -4.43 2.16 -20.36
N SER A 158 -4.50 2.22 -19.02
CA SER A 158 -3.33 2.57 -18.22
C SER A 158 -3.22 1.73 -16.95
N ILE A 159 -1.99 1.45 -16.55
CA ILE A 159 -1.64 0.87 -15.25
C ILE A 159 -0.70 1.84 -14.54
N LYS A 160 -1.06 2.23 -13.32
CA LYS A 160 -0.22 3.01 -12.41
C LYS A 160 -0.06 2.22 -11.11
N SER A 161 1.16 2.04 -10.65
CA SER A 161 1.42 1.37 -9.38
C SER A 161 2.49 2.12 -8.58
N GLY A 162 2.48 1.95 -7.26
CA GLY A 162 3.61 2.41 -6.48
C GLY A 162 3.66 1.86 -5.08
N ILE A 163 4.90 1.73 -4.58
CA ILE A 163 5.21 1.22 -3.25
C ILE A 163 5.79 2.35 -2.41
N ALA A 164 5.22 2.57 -1.23
CA ALA A 164 5.67 3.54 -0.25
C ALA A 164 6.09 2.80 1.02
N PRO A 165 7.38 2.45 1.19
CA PRO A 165 7.84 1.77 2.40
C PRO A 165 7.74 2.69 3.62
N SER A 166 7.58 2.09 4.79
CA SER A 166 7.70 2.83 6.05
C SER A 166 9.11 3.40 6.23
N PRO A 167 9.27 4.59 6.84
CA PRO A 167 10.60 5.11 7.20
C PRO A 167 11.36 4.18 8.15
N TYR A 168 10.67 3.28 8.85
CA TYR A 168 11.26 2.34 9.82
C TYR A 168 11.39 0.90 9.30
N ALA A 169 10.96 0.62 8.07
CA ALA A 169 10.93 -0.73 7.49
C ALA A 169 12.31 -1.42 7.39
N GLY A 170 13.40 -0.66 7.50
CA GLY A 170 14.77 -1.17 7.34
C GLY A 170 15.01 -1.67 5.91
N VAL A 171 15.43 -0.76 5.03
CA VAL A 171 15.74 -1.11 3.63
C VAL A 171 17.14 -1.73 3.58
N GLY A 172 17.25 -2.98 3.16
CA GLY A 172 18.53 -3.68 3.06
C GLY A 172 19.48 -3.00 2.06
N VAL A 173 20.79 -3.10 2.33
CA VAL A 173 21.85 -2.48 1.50
C VAL A 173 21.77 -2.88 0.02
N ASN A 174 21.31 -4.10 -0.29
CA ASN A 174 21.17 -4.59 -1.66
C ASN A 174 20.09 -3.84 -2.44
N VAL A 175 18.98 -3.50 -1.78
CA VAL A 175 17.91 -2.69 -2.39
C VAL A 175 18.41 -1.28 -2.64
N ILE A 176 19.15 -0.67 -1.70
CA ILE A 176 19.74 0.66 -1.89
C ILE A 176 20.76 0.68 -3.03
N ARG A 177 21.59 -0.36 -3.15
CA ARG A 177 22.52 -0.52 -4.27
C ARG A 177 21.79 -0.66 -5.61
N ALA A 178 20.70 -1.43 -5.66
CA ALA A 178 19.89 -1.55 -6.86
C ALA A 178 19.31 -0.17 -7.26
N ILE A 179 18.67 0.55 -6.33
CA ILE A 179 18.16 1.91 -6.57
C ILE A 179 19.26 2.84 -7.08
N ALA A 180 20.42 2.86 -6.42
CA ALA A 180 21.54 3.72 -6.79
C ALA A 180 22.09 3.41 -8.19
N SER A 181 22.05 2.15 -8.63
CA SER A 181 22.55 1.72 -9.94
C SER A 181 21.72 2.25 -11.11
N TYR A 182 20.38 2.24 -11.00
CA TYR A 182 19.49 2.72 -12.07
C TYR A 182 19.10 4.20 -11.93
N SER A 183 19.39 4.85 -10.80
CA SER A 183 19.05 6.26 -10.56
C SER A 183 19.59 7.18 -11.67
N GLY A 184 18.69 7.90 -12.35
CA GLY A 184 19.03 8.78 -13.47
C GLY A 184 19.34 8.06 -14.79
N GLN A 185 19.32 6.73 -14.81
CA GLN A 185 19.51 5.91 -16.01
C GLN A 185 18.20 5.77 -16.81
N ARG A 186 18.33 5.34 -18.08
CA ARG A 186 17.20 5.08 -18.97
C ARG A 186 16.41 3.86 -18.51
N VAL A 187 15.08 3.99 -18.45
CA VAL A 187 14.14 2.91 -18.14
C VAL A 187 13.18 2.73 -19.32
N ALA A 188 13.07 1.51 -19.82
CA ALA A 188 12.12 1.17 -20.88
C ALA A 188 10.71 1.03 -20.30
N LEU A 189 9.71 1.60 -20.97
CA LEU A 189 8.30 1.52 -20.57
C LEU A 189 7.37 1.70 -21.79
N ILE A 190 6.09 1.33 -21.63
CA ILE A 190 5.05 1.62 -22.62
C ILE A 190 4.41 2.98 -22.34
N ARG A 191 4.33 3.83 -23.36
CA ARG A 191 3.61 5.12 -23.33
C ARG A 191 3.03 5.41 -24.71
N ARG A 192 1.77 5.83 -24.76
CA ARG A 192 1.00 6.00 -26.01
C ARG A 192 1.05 4.74 -26.88
N SER A 193 0.93 3.58 -26.23
CA SER A 193 0.92 2.24 -26.86
C SER A 193 2.22 1.92 -27.62
N GLN A 194 3.32 2.61 -27.33
CA GLN A 194 4.63 2.40 -27.93
C GLN A 194 5.69 2.16 -26.85
N GLN A 195 6.66 1.31 -27.16
CA GLN A 195 7.87 1.18 -26.34
C GLN A 195 8.69 2.48 -26.45
N THR A 196 8.96 3.08 -25.31
CA THR A 196 9.76 4.30 -25.19
C THR A 196 10.67 4.21 -23.98
N PHE A 197 11.42 5.29 -23.73
CA PHE A 197 12.31 5.40 -22.59
C PHE A 197 11.97 6.63 -21.75
N SER A 198 12.07 6.47 -20.45
CA SER A 198 12.15 7.57 -19.50
C SER A 198 13.41 7.44 -18.65
N TYR A 199 13.53 8.21 -17.57
CA TYR A 199 14.69 8.22 -16.68
C TYR A 199 14.27 8.02 -15.24
N ALA A 200 14.83 6.98 -14.60
CA ALA A 200 14.46 6.61 -13.24
C ALA A 200 14.70 7.76 -12.25
N LEU A 201 13.78 7.91 -11.31
CA LEU A 201 13.78 8.92 -10.25
C LEU A 201 13.72 10.38 -10.73
N THR A 202 13.53 10.64 -12.03
CA THR A 202 13.37 12.01 -12.56
C THR A 202 11.91 12.38 -12.84
N GLU A 203 11.09 11.41 -13.27
CA GLU A 203 9.65 11.56 -13.39
C GLU A 203 8.97 11.25 -12.07
N THR A 204 8.04 12.12 -11.65
CA THR A 204 7.38 12.02 -10.35
C THR A 204 5.88 12.26 -10.45
N MET A 205 5.10 11.60 -9.61
CA MET A 205 3.68 11.89 -9.40
C MET A 205 3.34 11.94 -7.91
N ARG A 206 2.14 12.41 -7.60
CA ARG A 206 1.58 12.35 -6.24
C ARG A 206 0.40 11.42 -6.18
N TYR A 207 0.32 10.66 -5.09
CA TYR A 207 -0.76 9.71 -4.86
C TYR A 207 -0.99 9.51 -3.37
N THR A 208 -2.25 9.29 -2.99
CA THR A 208 -2.64 8.94 -1.62
C THR A 208 -3.03 7.47 -1.57
N ILE A 209 -2.31 6.67 -0.79
CA ILE A 209 -2.67 5.28 -0.51
C ILE A 209 -3.72 5.27 0.59
N CYS A 210 -4.92 4.77 0.26
CA CYS A 210 -6.08 4.78 1.13
C CYS A 210 -6.94 3.53 0.89
N PRO A 211 -6.71 2.43 1.63
CA PRO A 211 -7.69 1.38 1.71
C PRO A 211 -9.02 1.94 2.26
N PRO A 212 -10.17 1.63 1.62
CA PRO A 212 -11.49 2.02 2.07
C PRO A 212 -11.71 1.89 3.58
N GLY A 213 -12.15 2.95 4.24
CA GLY A 213 -12.46 2.94 5.68
C GLY A 213 -11.24 2.86 6.61
N HIS A 214 -10.00 2.91 6.10
CA HIS A 214 -8.80 2.97 6.92
C HIS A 214 -8.14 4.34 6.82
N LEU A 215 -7.37 4.69 7.85
CA LEU A 215 -6.66 5.96 7.90
C LEU A 215 -5.61 6.02 6.77
N PRO A 216 -5.72 6.92 5.77
CA PRO A 216 -4.79 6.98 4.65
C PRO A 216 -3.38 7.33 5.10
N LEU A 217 -2.39 6.97 4.27
CA LEU A 217 -1.07 7.58 4.34
C LEU A 217 -1.19 9.07 3.95
N PHE A 218 -0.32 9.91 4.48
CA PHE A 218 -0.14 11.25 3.93
C PHE A 218 0.17 11.16 2.43
N ASN A 219 -0.42 12.04 1.63
CA ASN A 219 -0.16 12.13 0.20
C ASN A 219 1.36 12.10 -0.09
N ARG A 220 1.79 11.12 -0.89
CA ARG A 220 3.20 10.84 -1.13
C ARG A 220 3.62 11.28 -2.52
N ARG A 221 4.86 11.75 -2.63
CA ARG A 221 5.58 11.86 -3.90
C ARG A 221 6.16 10.49 -4.25
N PHE A 222 5.76 9.96 -5.39
CA PHE A 222 6.35 8.77 -6.00
C PHE A 222 7.24 9.17 -7.17
N SER A 223 8.31 8.42 -7.40
CA SER A 223 9.19 8.61 -8.54
C SER A 223 9.36 7.30 -9.32
N LEU A 224 9.46 7.39 -10.64
CA LEU A 224 9.57 6.25 -11.54
C LEU A 224 10.78 5.38 -11.17
N VAL A 225 10.61 4.07 -11.11
CA VAL A 225 11.67 3.09 -10.81
C VAL A 225 11.78 2.04 -11.91
N ASP A 226 12.95 1.43 -12.07
CA ASP A 226 13.12 0.25 -12.94
C ASP A 226 12.73 -1.00 -12.15
N VAL A 227 11.61 -1.60 -12.53
CA VAL A 227 11.06 -2.82 -11.93
C VAL A 227 10.54 -3.76 -13.03
N PRO A 228 10.48 -5.09 -12.80
CA PRO A 228 10.16 -6.06 -13.83
C PRO A 228 8.79 -5.83 -14.46
N ASP A 229 7.85 -5.34 -13.68
CA ASP A 229 6.48 -5.00 -14.07
C ASP A 229 6.42 -4.13 -15.35
N LEU A 230 7.36 -3.20 -15.54
CA LEU A 230 7.40 -2.33 -16.73
C LEU A 230 7.62 -3.11 -18.03
N LYS A 231 8.23 -4.30 -17.94
CA LYS A 231 8.52 -5.19 -19.07
C LYS A 231 7.58 -6.40 -19.14
N ILE A 232 7.16 -6.93 -17.99
CA ILE A 232 6.37 -8.17 -17.92
C ILE A 232 4.86 -7.92 -18.07
N LEU A 233 4.33 -6.80 -17.55
CA LEU A 233 2.89 -6.52 -17.68
C LEU A 233 2.43 -6.29 -19.14
N PRO A 234 3.21 -5.66 -20.04
CA PRO A 234 2.85 -5.59 -21.46
C PRO A 234 2.61 -6.94 -22.13
N ASP A 235 3.30 -8.01 -21.71
CA ASP A 235 3.09 -9.35 -22.26
C ASP A 235 1.72 -9.93 -21.86
N LEU A 236 1.23 -9.56 -20.67
CA LEU A 236 -0.10 -9.95 -20.16
C LEU A 236 -1.23 -9.07 -20.72
N TRP A 237 -0.93 -7.81 -21.03
CA TRP A 237 -1.89 -6.83 -21.57
C TRP A 237 -1.28 -6.08 -22.77
N PRO A 238 -1.25 -6.68 -23.97
CA PRO A 238 -0.53 -6.13 -25.13
C PRO A 238 -1.12 -4.82 -25.67
N ASN A 239 -2.40 -4.56 -25.42
CA ASN A 239 -3.11 -3.38 -25.93
C ASN A 239 -3.11 -2.18 -24.96
N ILE A 240 -2.22 -2.19 -23.97
CA ILE A 240 -2.12 -1.12 -22.98
C ILE A 240 -1.47 0.14 -23.57
N ASP A 241 -1.99 1.31 -23.20
CA ASP A 241 -1.48 2.59 -23.73
C ASP A 241 -0.36 3.15 -22.86
N SER A 242 -0.39 2.95 -21.54
CA SER A 242 0.69 3.41 -20.66
C SER A 242 0.86 2.61 -19.38
N ILE A 243 2.11 2.47 -18.95
CA ILE A 243 2.46 1.87 -17.66
C ILE A 243 3.39 2.82 -16.91
N TRP A 244 3.10 3.05 -15.63
CA TRP A 244 3.96 3.84 -14.75
C TRP A 244 4.04 3.17 -13.37
N ILE A 245 5.27 2.94 -12.88
CA ILE A 245 5.48 2.30 -11.58
C ILE A 245 6.55 3.04 -10.80
N GLY A 246 6.25 3.37 -9.55
CA GLY A 246 7.11 4.24 -8.76
C GLY A 246 7.31 3.81 -7.31
N ALA A 247 8.33 4.39 -6.69
CA ALA A 247 8.55 4.28 -5.26
C ALA A 247 8.36 5.64 -4.57
N GLY A 248 7.71 5.65 -3.41
CA GLY A 248 7.41 6.84 -2.63
C GLY A 248 8.05 6.78 -1.25
N THR A 249 9.35 7.07 -1.16
CA THR A 249 10.09 7.00 0.11
C THR A 249 9.89 8.25 0.96
N VAL A 250 10.07 8.05 2.26
CA VAL A 250 10.13 9.13 3.25
C VAL A 250 11.42 9.08 4.04
N PRO A 251 11.94 10.23 4.50
CA PRO A 251 11.38 11.58 4.33
C PRO A 251 11.37 12.13 2.90
N GLU A 252 10.35 12.93 2.54
CA GLU A 252 10.21 13.49 1.17
C GLU A 252 11.41 14.38 0.80
N THR A 253 12.07 15.02 1.78
CA THR A 253 13.28 15.82 1.55
C THR A 253 14.44 14.98 1.01
N LEU A 254 14.71 13.81 1.61
CA LEU A 254 15.72 12.87 1.12
C LEU A 254 15.34 12.33 -0.26
N HIS A 255 14.05 12.04 -0.47
CA HIS A 255 13.57 11.59 -1.77
C HIS A 255 13.81 12.67 -2.86
N ARG A 256 13.52 13.94 -2.58
CA ARG A 256 13.80 15.05 -3.50
C ARG A 256 15.29 15.24 -3.76
N ALA A 257 16.13 15.09 -2.73
CA ALA A 257 17.59 15.12 -2.90
C ALA A 257 18.06 14.01 -3.84
N LEU A 258 17.55 12.77 -3.68
CA LEU A 258 17.83 11.67 -4.58
C LEU A 258 17.33 11.94 -6.01
N ASN A 259 16.15 12.57 -6.18
CA ASN A 259 15.70 12.99 -7.51
C ASN A 259 16.66 14.01 -8.13
N GLY A 260 17.20 14.95 -7.34
CA GLY A 260 18.23 15.90 -7.78
C GLY A 260 19.51 15.21 -8.25
N LEU A 261 20.02 14.23 -7.48
CA LEU A 261 21.17 13.43 -7.87
C LEU A 261 20.91 12.61 -9.15
N ALA A 262 19.70 12.08 -9.32
CA ALA A 262 19.30 11.39 -10.54
C ALA A 262 19.30 12.32 -11.77
N TRP A 263 18.96 13.61 -11.60
CA TRP A 263 19.09 14.61 -12.65
C TRP A 263 20.56 14.88 -13.04
N LEU A 264 21.48 14.91 -12.07
CA LEU A 264 22.91 15.04 -12.36
C LEU A 264 23.42 13.87 -13.21
N VAL A 265 22.98 12.65 -12.91
CA VAL A 265 23.30 11.47 -13.73
C VAL A 265 22.69 11.57 -15.13
N ARG A 266 21.43 11.99 -15.22
CA ARG A 266 20.75 12.21 -16.52
C ARG A 266 21.46 13.25 -17.38
N TRP A 267 21.96 14.33 -16.79
CA TRP A 267 22.77 15.36 -17.45
C TRP A 267 24.22 14.93 -17.70
N ARG A 268 24.59 13.70 -17.35
CA ARG A 268 25.93 13.13 -17.49
C ARG A 268 27.01 13.88 -16.71
N LEU A 269 26.65 14.60 -15.64
CA LEU A 269 27.60 15.24 -14.73
C LEU A 269 28.27 14.21 -13.81
N ILE A 270 27.61 13.09 -13.55
CA ILE A 270 28.14 11.93 -12.80
C ILE A 270 27.66 10.67 -13.53
N PRO A 271 28.49 9.62 -13.70
CA PRO A 271 28.09 8.44 -14.47
C PRO A 271 27.09 7.52 -13.75
N SER A 272 27.14 7.42 -12.42
CA SER A 272 26.28 6.55 -11.61
C SER A 272 26.26 6.98 -10.14
N LEU A 273 25.17 6.68 -9.43
CA LEU A 273 25.10 6.86 -7.98
C LEU A 273 25.55 5.63 -7.18
N THR A 274 25.87 4.51 -7.85
CA THR A 274 26.28 3.24 -7.20
C THR A 274 27.38 3.41 -6.14
N PRO A 275 28.45 4.22 -6.35
CA PRO A 275 29.50 4.41 -5.35
C PRO A 275 29.00 5.02 -4.03
N PHE A 276 27.90 5.77 -4.06
CA PHE A 276 27.31 6.42 -2.89
C PHE A 276 26.31 5.53 -2.13
N ALA A 277 26.05 4.29 -2.59
CA ALA A 277 25.10 3.40 -1.93
C ALA A 277 25.39 3.14 -0.43
N PRO A 278 26.65 2.99 0.04
CA PRO A 278 26.94 2.86 1.46
C PRO A 278 26.54 4.10 2.27
N LEU A 279 26.77 5.30 1.71
CA LEU A 279 26.36 6.56 2.33
C LEU A 279 24.83 6.66 2.39
N PHE A 280 24.13 6.35 1.30
CA PHE A 280 22.67 6.36 1.28
C PHE A 280 22.08 5.38 2.31
N HIS A 281 22.67 4.19 2.44
CA HIS A 281 22.27 3.23 3.46
C HIS A 281 22.48 3.76 4.88
N TRP A 282 23.61 4.42 5.15
CA TRP A 282 23.83 5.07 6.43
C TRP A 282 22.82 6.18 6.70
N VAL A 283 22.62 7.11 5.75
CA VAL A 283 21.68 8.25 5.90
C VAL A 283 20.25 7.76 6.15
N THR A 284 19.76 6.80 5.37
CA THR A 284 18.40 6.25 5.53
C THR A 284 18.21 5.49 6.85
N ASN A 285 19.30 5.07 7.50
CA ASN A 285 19.25 4.44 8.81
C ASN A 285 19.25 5.44 9.97
N VAL A 286 19.84 6.62 9.78
CA VAL A 286 19.91 7.68 10.80
C VAL A 286 18.73 8.64 10.70
N VAL A 287 18.36 9.03 9.49
CA VAL A 287 17.41 10.11 9.21
C VAL A 287 16.02 9.51 8.94
N ARG A 288 15.30 9.16 10.02
CA ARG A 288 13.99 8.52 9.97
C ARG A 288 12.97 9.26 10.82
N TRP A 289 11.90 9.75 10.20
CA TRP A 289 10.75 10.30 10.90
C TRP A 289 9.47 10.09 10.10
N GLY A 290 8.33 10.19 10.77
CA GLY A 290 7.00 10.03 10.20
C GLY A 290 6.27 8.84 10.82
N GLU A 291 5.17 8.45 10.20
CA GLU A 291 4.38 7.31 10.70
C GLU A 291 5.09 5.99 10.41
N HIS A 292 5.02 5.03 11.34
CA HIS A 292 5.46 3.65 11.13
C HIS A 292 4.44 2.88 10.28
N ARG A 293 4.19 3.39 9.07
CA ARG A 293 3.21 2.87 8.12
C ARG A 293 3.78 2.94 6.72
N GLY A 294 3.53 1.90 5.93
CA GLY A 294 3.85 1.83 4.51
C GLY A 294 2.64 1.38 3.72
N GLY A 295 2.79 1.24 2.41
CA GLY A 295 1.70 0.75 1.58
C GLY A 295 2.08 0.57 0.13
N MET A 296 1.10 0.11 -0.64
CA MET A 296 1.15 -0.04 -2.08
C MET A 296 -0.19 0.40 -2.68
N PHE A 297 -0.18 0.91 -3.90
CA PHE A 297 -1.39 1.04 -4.69
C PHE A 297 -1.18 0.45 -6.08
N VAL A 298 -2.26 -0.05 -6.67
CA VAL A 298 -2.36 -0.38 -8.09
C VAL A 298 -3.64 0.25 -8.60
N ALA A 299 -3.54 1.05 -9.65
CA ALA A 299 -4.66 1.72 -10.28
C ALA A 299 -4.67 1.42 -11.77
N ILE A 300 -5.86 1.14 -12.31
CA ILE A 300 -6.07 0.91 -13.72
C ILE A 300 -7.16 1.85 -14.24
N GLU A 301 -7.01 2.23 -15.49
CA GLU A 301 -8.04 2.94 -16.26
C GLU A 301 -8.38 2.07 -17.48
N GLY A 302 -9.65 1.88 -17.76
CA GLY A 302 -10.11 1.02 -18.84
C GLY A 302 -11.55 1.27 -19.23
N ASN A 303 -12.07 0.46 -20.16
CA ASN A 303 -13.47 0.50 -20.56
C ASN A 303 -14.16 -0.81 -20.19
N ASP A 304 -15.41 -0.73 -19.76
CA ASP A 304 -16.25 -1.91 -19.54
C ASP A 304 -16.88 -2.41 -20.86
N ARG A 305 -17.83 -3.36 -20.74
CA ARG A 305 -18.57 -3.92 -21.87
C ARG A 305 -19.51 -2.93 -22.54
N ASP A 306 -19.96 -1.91 -21.80
CA ASP A 306 -20.85 -0.87 -22.29
C ASP A 306 -20.07 0.31 -22.89
N GLY A 307 -18.75 0.17 -23.00
CA GLY A 307 -17.84 1.21 -23.50
C GLY A 307 -17.63 2.36 -22.51
N GLN A 308 -18.11 2.26 -21.27
CA GLN A 308 -17.96 3.31 -20.26
C GLN A 308 -16.58 3.26 -19.63
N LYS A 309 -16.00 4.44 -19.39
CA LYS A 309 -14.69 4.56 -18.75
C LYS A 309 -14.79 4.23 -17.26
N GLN A 310 -13.94 3.32 -16.82
CA GLN A 310 -13.83 2.88 -15.44
C GLN A 310 -12.43 3.22 -14.91
N GLU A 311 -12.39 3.85 -13.73
CA GLU A 311 -11.16 4.05 -12.96
C GLU A 311 -11.25 3.19 -11.70
N ARG A 312 -10.37 2.21 -11.58
CA ARG A 312 -10.34 1.29 -10.44
C ARG A 312 -8.98 1.32 -9.79
N SER A 313 -8.95 1.23 -8.46
CA SER A 313 -7.71 1.19 -7.71
C SER A 313 -7.82 0.27 -6.52
N TRP A 314 -6.78 -0.49 -6.27
CA TRP A 314 -6.60 -1.29 -5.08
C TRP A 314 -5.48 -0.70 -4.25
N HIS A 315 -5.68 -0.67 -2.94
CA HIS A 315 -4.76 -0.06 -1.99
C HIS A 315 -4.43 -1.06 -0.92
N LEU A 316 -3.17 -1.08 -0.52
CA LEU A 316 -2.66 -1.81 0.61
C LEU A 316 -1.96 -0.84 1.56
N LEU A 317 -2.26 -0.97 2.84
CA LEU A 317 -1.62 -0.27 3.93
C LEU A 317 -1.06 -1.30 4.90
N ALA A 318 0.17 -1.12 5.34
CA ALA A 318 0.79 -1.95 6.36
C ALA A 318 1.26 -1.08 7.52
N GLU A 319 0.94 -1.50 8.74
CA GLU A 319 1.30 -0.82 9.98
C GLU A 319 2.41 -1.56 10.73
N GLY A 320 3.26 -0.79 11.41
CA GLY A 320 4.40 -1.32 12.14
C GLY A 320 5.30 -2.18 11.26
N ASP A 321 5.71 -3.32 11.81
CA ASP A 321 6.67 -4.24 11.20
C ASP A 321 6.05 -5.19 10.16
N ALA A 322 4.76 -5.05 9.82
CA ALA A 322 4.10 -5.92 8.85
C ALA A 322 4.57 -5.68 7.40
N GLY A 323 4.76 -4.40 7.02
CA GLY A 323 5.13 -4.02 5.65
C GLY A 323 6.37 -4.73 5.09
N PRO A 324 7.47 -4.84 5.85
CA PRO A 324 8.67 -5.54 5.42
C PRO A 324 8.47 -7.02 5.02
N PHE A 325 7.42 -7.71 5.48
CA PHE A 325 7.13 -9.11 5.15
C PHE A 325 6.44 -9.30 3.80
N ILE A 326 5.76 -8.26 3.27
CA ILE A 326 4.93 -8.36 2.06
C ILE A 326 5.66 -8.97 0.85
N PRO A 327 6.93 -8.59 0.55
CA PRO A 327 7.66 -9.21 -0.56
C PRO A 327 7.83 -10.73 -0.41
N SER A 328 7.92 -11.23 0.83
CA SER A 328 8.06 -12.65 1.14
C SER A 328 6.74 -13.43 1.07
N MET A 329 5.60 -12.74 1.14
CA MET A 329 4.26 -13.37 1.14
C MET A 329 3.89 -14.02 -0.20
N GLY A 330 4.49 -13.59 -1.32
CA GLY A 330 4.29 -14.24 -2.61
C GLY A 330 4.79 -15.69 -2.63
N ILE A 331 6.02 -15.91 -2.17
CA ILE A 331 6.58 -17.27 -2.03
C ILE A 331 5.84 -18.06 -0.96
N GLU A 332 5.47 -17.44 0.16
CA GLU A 332 4.67 -18.08 1.20
C GLU A 332 3.34 -18.63 0.63
N ALA A 333 2.60 -17.82 -0.12
CA ALA A 333 1.35 -18.23 -0.74
C ALA A 333 1.53 -19.41 -1.71
N ILE A 334 2.58 -19.38 -2.55
CA ILE A 334 2.90 -20.48 -3.47
C ILE A 334 3.21 -21.76 -2.67
N VAL A 335 4.01 -21.68 -1.60
CA VAL A 335 4.35 -22.83 -0.76
C VAL A 335 3.10 -23.42 -0.11
N ARG A 336 2.22 -22.59 0.48
CA ARG A 336 0.96 -23.07 1.08
C ARG A 336 0.06 -23.75 0.06
N ARG A 337 -0.06 -23.20 -1.17
CA ARG A 337 -0.79 -23.86 -2.26
C ARG A 337 -0.20 -25.21 -2.64
N VAL A 338 1.13 -25.34 -2.66
CA VAL A 338 1.80 -26.64 -2.91
C VAL A 338 1.48 -27.65 -1.80
N LEU A 339 1.47 -27.23 -0.54
CA LEU A 339 1.07 -28.08 0.58
C LEU A 339 -0.41 -28.52 0.48
N ASP A 340 -1.28 -27.66 -0.04
CA ASP A 340 -2.68 -27.97 -0.34
C ASP A 340 -2.87 -28.82 -1.63
N GLY A 341 -1.79 -29.34 -2.23
CA GLY A 341 -1.82 -30.14 -3.45
C GLY A 341 -2.02 -29.35 -4.75
N LYS A 342 -2.03 -28.00 -4.69
CA LYS A 342 -2.19 -27.10 -5.84
C LYS A 342 -0.83 -26.61 -6.36
N LYS A 343 -0.04 -27.54 -6.90
CA LYS A 343 1.30 -27.24 -7.46
C LYS A 343 1.19 -26.32 -8.69
N PRO A 344 2.10 -25.33 -8.85
CA PRO A 344 2.23 -24.58 -10.10
C PRO A 344 2.49 -25.50 -11.30
N ALA A 345 2.00 -25.08 -12.48
CA ALA A 345 2.27 -25.79 -13.72
C ALA A 345 3.77 -25.77 -14.05
N SER A 346 4.28 -26.90 -14.54
CA SER A 346 5.67 -27.07 -14.97
C SER A 346 6.04 -26.09 -16.09
N GLY A 347 7.31 -25.68 -16.11
CA GLY A 347 7.83 -24.64 -17.01
C GLY A 347 8.55 -23.51 -16.29
N ALA A 348 9.16 -22.62 -17.07
CA ALA A 348 9.97 -21.52 -16.58
C ALA A 348 9.41 -20.17 -17.05
N ARG A 349 9.06 -19.30 -16.10
CA ARG A 349 8.37 -18.04 -16.39
C ARG A 349 8.49 -17.04 -15.23
N ALA A 350 8.05 -15.80 -15.46
CA ALA A 350 7.73 -14.91 -14.36
C ALA A 350 6.53 -15.47 -13.57
N ALA A 351 6.55 -15.33 -12.24
CA ALA A 351 5.53 -15.87 -11.34
C ALA A 351 4.15 -15.19 -11.47
N THR A 352 3.97 -14.29 -12.43
CA THR A 352 2.87 -13.32 -12.48
C THR A 352 1.48 -13.95 -12.52
N MET A 353 1.33 -15.19 -13.00
CA MET A 353 0.05 -15.88 -13.18
C MET A 353 -0.21 -16.98 -12.14
N ASP A 354 0.67 -17.13 -11.14
CA ASP A 354 0.66 -18.29 -10.25
C ASP A 354 -0.15 -18.09 -8.95
N LEU A 355 -0.60 -16.86 -8.68
CA LEU A 355 -1.46 -16.51 -7.53
C LEU A 355 -2.66 -15.66 -7.94
N GLU A 356 -3.71 -15.72 -7.15
CA GLU A 356 -4.84 -14.79 -7.20
C GLU A 356 -4.89 -13.91 -5.94
N LEU A 357 -5.68 -12.82 -5.96
CA LEU A 357 -5.70 -11.86 -4.84
C LEU A 357 -6.14 -12.52 -3.54
N ASP A 358 -7.11 -13.44 -3.62
CA ASP A 358 -7.63 -14.22 -2.50
C ASP A 358 -6.55 -15.08 -1.80
N ASP A 359 -5.48 -15.47 -2.52
CA ASP A 359 -4.34 -16.19 -1.91
C ASP A 359 -3.56 -15.27 -0.96
N TYR A 360 -3.50 -13.97 -1.27
CA TYR A 360 -2.86 -12.96 -0.42
C TYR A 360 -3.75 -12.51 0.73
N GLU A 361 -5.06 -12.37 0.51
CA GLU A 361 -6.00 -11.88 1.54
C GLU A 361 -5.94 -12.70 2.83
N LYS A 362 -5.81 -14.04 2.72
CA LYS A 362 -5.64 -14.95 3.86
C LYS A 362 -4.37 -14.67 4.66
N ILE A 363 -3.28 -14.32 3.98
CA ILE A 363 -1.99 -14.02 4.60
C ILE A 363 -2.02 -12.63 5.24
N PHE A 364 -2.63 -11.65 4.55
CA PHE A 364 -2.76 -10.28 5.05
C PHE A 364 -3.59 -10.21 6.33
N GLN A 365 -4.66 -11.00 6.47
CA GLN A 365 -5.49 -11.06 7.68
C GLN A 365 -4.72 -11.41 8.95
N ASN A 366 -3.60 -12.14 8.84
CA ASN A 366 -2.76 -12.51 9.98
C ASN A 366 -1.74 -11.42 10.38
N HIS A 367 -1.77 -10.28 9.70
CA HIS A 367 -0.84 -9.18 9.89
C HIS A 367 -1.59 -7.85 10.01
N ALA A 368 -0.92 -6.81 10.50
CA ALA A 368 -1.45 -5.45 10.50
C ALA A 368 -1.42 -4.85 9.08
N ILE A 369 -2.09 -5.52 8.14
CA ILE A 369 -2.18 -5.17 6.71
C ILE A 369 -3.65 -5.02 6.37
N TYR A 370 -3.99 -3.88 5.78
CA TYR A 370 -5.35 -3.53 5.39
C TYR A 370 -5.39 -3.28 3.89
N THR A 371 -6.35 -3.88 3.21
CA THR A 371 -6.48 -3.77 1.76
C THR A 371 -7.90 -3.42 1.37
N GLY A 372 -8.08 -2.82 0.20
CA GLY A 372 -9.40 -2.69 -0.39
C GLY A 372 -9.40 -1.93 -1.70
N GLN A 373 -10.54 -2.00 -2.38
CA GLN A 373 -10.72 -1.43 -3.70
C GLN A 373 -11.59 -0.18 -3.67
N CYS A 374 -11.17 0.81 -4.45
CA CYS A 374 -11.93 2.00 -4.75
C CYS A 374 -12.24 2.02 -6.23
N GLU A 375 -13.50 2.25 -6.56
CA GLU A 375 -13.97 2.43 -7.93
C GLU A 375 -14.54 3.83 -8.10
N SER A 376 -14.26 4.44 -9.24
CA SER A 376 -14.89 5.69 -9.64
C SER A 376 -15.42 5.53 -11.06
N ARG A 377 -16.75 5.62 -11.19
CA ARG A 377 -17.41 5.74 -12.49
C ARG A 377 -17.55 7.22 -12.81
N LYS A 378 -17.02 7.67 -13.94
CA LYS A 378 -17.29 9.03 -14.44
C LYS A 378 -18.66 9.01 -15.11
N THR A 379 -19.70 9.39 -14.37
CA THR A 379 -21.04 9.63 -14.92
C THR A 379 -21.17 11.11 -15.26
N ASN A 380 -21.82 11.43 -16.39
CA ASN A 380 -22.12 12.81 -16.77
C ASN A 380 -23.39 13.34 -16.09
N ASP A 381 -24.18 12.46 -15.46
CA ASP A 381 -25.40 12.82 -14.73
C ASP A 381 -25.11 12.95 -13.23
N PHE A 382 -25.44 14.13 -12.68
CA PHE A 382 -25.30 14.43 -11.26
C PHE A 382 -26.28 13.61 -10.40
N SER A 383 -27.47 13.31 -10.91
CA SER A 383 -28.50 12.54 -10.19
C SER A 383 -28.10 11.08 -9.97
N GLU A 384 -27.24 10.54 -10.85
CA GLU A 384 -26.66 9.19 -10.75
C GLU A 384 -25.36 9.13 -9.93
N SER A 385 -24.82 10.28 -9.53
CA SER A 385 -23.57 10.31 -8.75
C SER A 385 -23.81 9.83 -7.33
N GLN A 386 -22.93 8.98 -6.81
CA GLN A 386 -23.01 8.49 -5.43
C GLN A 386 -22.89 9.65 -4.42
N PRO A 387 -23.55 9.58 -3.23
CA PRO A 387 -23.37 10.54 -2.13
C PRO A 387 -21.89 10.70 -1.73
N LEU A 388 -21.52 11.87 -1.18
CA LEU A 388 -20.12 12.23 -0.93
C LEU A 388 -19.41 11.22 -0.02
N TYR A 389 -20.07 10.82 1.06
CA TYR A 389 -19.54 9.85 2.02
C TYR A 389 -19.38 8.46 1.40
N GLN A 390 -20.33 8.04 0.56
CA GLN A 390 -20.23 6.77 -0.17
C GLN A 390 -19.06 6.79 -1.17
N GLN A 391 -18.84 7.92 -1.87
CA GLN A 391 -17.70 8.07 -2.77
C GLN A 391 -16.34 8.01 -2.04
N LEU A 392 -16.27 8.56 -0.82
CA LEU A 392 -15.03 8.58 -0.03
C LEU A 392 -14.76 7.25 0.67
N LEU A 393 -15.80 6.60 1.19
CA LEU A 393 -15.70 5.33 1.92
C LEU A 393 -15.58 4.13 0.98
N GLY A 394 -16.05 4.21 -0.27
CA GLY A 394 -16.00 3.09 -1.21
C GLY A 394 -16.64 1.83 -0.63
N GLN A 395 -15.94 0.70 -0.68
CA GLN A 395 -16.42 -0.57 -0.13
C GLN A 395 -16.72 -0.52 1.39
N ALA A 396 -16.05 0.35 2.15
CA ALA A 396 -16.28 0.47 3.59
C ALA A 396 -17.63 1.09 3.94
N TRP A 397 -18.32 1.71 2.97
CA TRP A 397 -19.69 2.19 3.15
C TRP A 397 -20.63 1.08 3.62
N ASN A 398 -20.47 -0.14 3.08
CA ASN A 398 -21.33 -1.28 3.41
C ASN A 398 -21.12 -1.81 4.84
N HIS A 399 -20.02 -1.42 5.50
CA HIS A 399 -19.74 -1.78 6.89
C HIS A 399 -20.32 -0.76 7.88
N LEU A 400 -20.87 0.36 7.41
CA LEU A 400 -21.56 1.30 8.29
C LEU A 400 -22.92 0.75 8.73
N PRO A 401 -23.36 1.05 9.96
CA PRO A 401 -24.73 0.78 10.38
C PRO A 401 -25.77 1.37 9.41
N PRO A 402 -26.92 0.70 9.17
CA PRO A 402 -27.96 1.18 8.25
C PRO A 402 -28.46 2.60 8.53
N SER A 403 -28.49 3.00 9.80
CA SER A 403 -28.91 4.35 10.21
C SER A 403 -27.94 5.43 9.71
N LEU A 404 -26.63 5.19 9.77
CA LEU A 404 -25.60 6.09 9.23
C LEU A 404 -25.61 6.10 7.70
N GLN A 405 -25.82 4.94 7.06
CA GLN A 405 -26.00 4.90 5.60
C GLN A 405 -27.21 5.73 5.17
N THR A 406 -28.32 5.64 5.91
CA THR A 406 -29.53 6.44 5.64
C THR A 406 -29.29 7.93 5.85
N LEU A 407 -28.55 8.29 6.91
CA LEU A 407 -28.19 9.67 7.22
C LEU A 407 -27.42 10.34 6.06
N HIS A 408 -26.47 9.60 5.48
CA HIS A 408 -25.53 10.12 4.47
C HIS A 408 -25.91 9.79 3.01
N SER A 409 -27.11 9.25 2.75
CA SER A 409 -27.53 8.82 1.40
C SER A 409 -28.48 9.77 0.68
N LYS A 410 -29.29 10.56 1.39
CA LYS A 410 -30.33 11.38 0.76
C LYS A 410 -29.83 12.78 0.41
N ASN A 411 -30.47 13.39 -0.58
CA ASN A 411 -30.11 14.73 -1.07
C ASN A 411 -30.37 15.83 -0.04
N ILE A 412 -31.48 15.73 0.70
CA ILE A 412 -31.76 16.60 1.84
C ILE A 412 -32.22 15.72 2.99
N VAL A 413 -31.52 15.81 4.11
CA VAL A 413 -31.94 15.18 5.36
C VAL A 413 -32.05 16.26 6.42
N LYS A 414 -33.23 16.39 7.00
CA LYS A 414 -33.42 17.13 8.24
C LYS A 414 -33.48 16.11 9.37
N VAL A 415 -32.56 16.21 10.32
CA VAL A 415 -32.57 15.40 11.54
C VAL A 415 -32.66 16.30 12.76
N VAL A 416 -33.33 15.81 13.79
CA VAL A 416 -33.50 16.50 15.07
C VAL A 416 -33.09 15.60 16.22
N GLY A 417 -32.70 16.17 17.34
CA GLY A 417 -32.35 15.40 18.52
C GLY A 417 -31.89 16.27 19.67
N VAL A 418 -31.06 15.71 20.55
CA VAL A 418 -30.53 16.41 21.72
C VAL A 418 -29.04 16.14 21.88
N ALA A 419 -28.32 17.16 22.34
CA ALA A 419 -26.91 17.08 22.66
C ALA A 419 -26.59 17.59 24.06
N GLN A 420 -25.54 17.05 24.64
CA GLN A 420 -24.84 17.62 25.78
C GLN A 420 -23.60 18.34 25.28
N ILE A 421 -23.40 19.59 25.69
CA ILE A 421 -22.32 20.47 25.25
C ILE A 421 -21.48 20.91 26.46
N GLU A 422 -20.17 20.78 26.31
CA GLU A 422 -19.14 21.24 27.24
C GLU A 422 -18.18 22.16 26.48
N ARG A 423 -17.91 23.35 27.01
CA ARG A 423 -16.95 24.30 26.44
C ARG A 423 -15.65 24.32 27.23
N GLY A 424 -14.57 24.67 26.53
CA GLY A 424 -13.32 25.08 27.15
C GLY A 424 -13.49 26.26 28.11
N THR A 425 -12.62 26.30 29.12
CA THR A 425 -12.60 27.38 30.12
C THR A 425 -11.65 28.52 29.76
N SER A 426 -10.74 28.31 28.79
CA SER A 426 -9.71 29.29 28.41
C SER A 426 -10.30 30.48 27.63
N ILE A 427 -9.70 31.67 27.77
CA ILE A 427 -10.16 32.90 27.09
C ILE A 427 -10.15 32.70 25.56
N ILE A 428 -9.11 32.05 25.04
CA ILE A 428 -8.98 31.76 23.60
C ILE A 428 -10.08 30.78 23.15
N SER A 429 -10.42 29.76 23.93
CA SER A 429 -11.55 28.88 23.60
C SER A 429 -12.87 29.65 23.54
N ARG A 430 -13.09 30.61 24.46
CA ARG A 430 -14.27 31.47 24.44
C ARG A 430 -14.33 32.35 23.19
N CYS A 431 -13.21 32.97 22.80
CA CYS A 431 -13.12 33.75 21.57
C CYS A 431 -13.39 32.90 20.32
N ILE A 432 -12.78 31.72 20.22
CA ILE A 432 -13.01 30.78 19.10
C ILE A 432 -14.48 30.35 19.06
N THR A 433 -15.08 29.99 20.20
CA THR A 433 -16.50 29.60 20.26
C THR A 433 -17.45 30.74 19.88
N MET A 434 -17.09 31.99 20.19
CA MET A 434 -17.88 33.15 19.78
C MET A 434 -17.77 33.43 18.28
N LEU A 435 -16.55 33.37 17.73
CA LEU A 435 -16.29 33.60 16.31
C LEU A 435 -16.90 32.51 15.42
N VAL A 436 -16.85 31.27 15.87
CA VAL A 436 -17.42 30.10 15.19
C VAL A 436 -18.93 29.97 15.41
N GLY A 437 -19.47 30.62 16.45
CA GLY A 437 -20.89 30.52 16.80
C GLY A 437 -21.27 29.19 17.45
N PHE A 438 -20.32 28.52 18.12
CA PHE A 438 -20.63 27.29 18.87
C PHE A 438 -21.66 27.56 19.98
N PRO A 439 -22.56 26.61 20.31
CA PRO A 439 -23.61 26.78 21.33
C PRO A 439 -23.08 26.81 22.77
N LYS A 440 -23.85 27.39 23.71
CA LYS A 440 -23.50 27.47 25.14
C LYS A 440 -23.44 26.06 25.76
N SER A 441 -22.64 25.88 26.81
CA SER A 441 -22.64 24.63 27.57
C SER A 441 -24.03 24.35 28.14
N GLY A 442 -24.48 23.10 28.08
CA GLY A 442 -25.81 22.71 28.51
C GLY A 442 -26.04 21.20 28.39
N LYS A 443 -27.00 20.69 29.16
CA LYS A 443 -27.51 19.32 29.05
C LYS A 443 -28.83 19.34 28.29
N ASN A 444 -29.09 18.32 27.46
CA ASN A 444 -30.32 18.17 26.68
C ASN A 444 -30.64 19.37 25.78
N VAL A 445 -29.63 19.94 25.13
CA VAL A 445 -29.80 21.06 24.19
C VAL A 445 -30.43 20.53 22.90
N PRO A 446 -31.58 21.08 22.43
CA PRO A 446 -32.17 20.68 21.16
C PRO A 446 -31.21 20.95 19.99
N VAL A 447 -31.06 19.94 19.14
CA VAL A 447 -30.20 19.99 17.95
C VAL A 447 -31.03 19.73 16.71
N GLN A 448 -30.81 20.53 15.68
CA GLN A 448 -31.27 20.28 14.34
C GLN A 448 -30.07 20.28 13.41
N VAL A 449 -29.94 19.26 12.57
CA VAL A 449 -28.94 19.23 11.50
C VAL A 449 -29.65 19.10 10.16
N VAL A 450 -29.29 19.97 9.23
CA VAL A 450 -29.78 19.94 7.85
C VAL A 450 -28.59 19.64 6.95
N PHE A 451 -28.67 18.50 6.27
CA PHE A 451 -27.74 18.09 5.23
C PHE A 451 -28.34 18.49 3.89
N GLN A 452 -27.65 19.31 3.11
CA GLN A 452 -28.08 19.72 1.77
C GLN A 452 -26.99 19.36 0.77
N ARG A 453 -27.28 18.41 -0.10
CA ARG A 453 -26.38 18.01 -1.17
C ARG A 453 -26.49 18.98 -2.34
N GLU A 454 -25.35 19.43 -2.83
CA GLU A 454 -25.19 20.30 -3.99
C GLU A 454 -24.24 19.66 -5.02
N THR A 455 -24.12 20.27 -6.21
CA THR A 455 -23.37 19.72 -7.35
C THR A 455 -21.92 19.31 -7.01
N ASN A 456 -21.26 20.07 -6.14
CA ASN A 456 -19.84 19.94 -5.85
C ASN A 456 -19.52 19.59 -4.38
N GLY A 457 -20.54 19.28 -3.57
CA GLY A 457 -20.36 19.08 -2.13
C GLY A 457 -21.66 18.99 -1.36
N GLU A 458 -21.54 19.14 -0.04
CA GLU A 458 -22.68 19.14 0.87
C GLU A 458 -22.57 20.34 1.83
N LEU A 459 -23.65 21.12 1.94
CA LEU A 459 -23.81 22.13 2.97
C LEU A 459 -24.43 21.49 4.21
N TRP A 460 -23.74 21.60 5.32
CA TRP A 460 -24.21 21.11 6.61
C TRP A 460 -24.53 22.31 7.49
N THR A 461 -25.80 22.48 7.87
CA THR A 461 -26.22 23.50 8.82
C THR A 461 -26.63 22.85 10.13
N ARG A 462 -25.95 23.24 11.22
CA ARG A 462 -26.20 22.72 12.57
C ARG A 462 -26.76 23.85 13.42
N THR A 463 -27.96 23.64 13.96
CA THR A 463 -28.64 24.56 14.87
C THR A 463 -28.73 23.91 16.24
N PHE A 464 -28.14 24.56 17.24
CA PHE A 464 -28.16 24.16 18.64
C PHE A 464 -28.87 25.26 19.44
N ALA A 465 -30.07 24.98 19.93
CA ALA A 465 -30.97 25.99 20.48
C ALA A 465 -31.11 27.23 19.55
N ASP A 466 -30.62 28.39 19.96
CA ASP A 466 -30.72 29.67 19.24
C ASP A 466 -29.51 29.97 18.32
N LYS A 467 -28.51 29.08 18.28
CA LYS A 467 -27.27 29.29 17.53
C LYS A 467 -27.15 28.32 16.36
N SER A 468 -26.92 28.87 15.18
CA SER A 468 -26.68 28.11 13.95
C SER A 468 -25.29 28.39 13.41
N PHE A 469 -24.64 27.34 12.91
CA PHE A 469 -23.41 27.46 12.14
C PHE A 469 -23.42 26.45 11.00
N SER A 470 -22.69 26.75 9.92
CA SER A 470 -22.65 25.91 8.72
C SER A 470 -21.24 25.57 8.31
N SER A 471 -21.07 24.38 7.75
CA SER A 471 -19.81 23.93 7.14
C SER A 471 -20.08 23.42 5.73
N TRP A 472 -19.10 23.62 4.85
CA TRP A 472 -19.16 23.14 3.48
C TRP A 472 -18.24 21.94 3.32
N HIS A 473 -18.77 20.82 2.86
CA HIS A 473 -18.08 19.54 2.73
C HIS A 473 -17.84 19.23 1.25
N THR A 474 -16.61 18.91 0.88
CA THR A 474 -16.29 18.47 -0.48
C THR A 474 -15.33 17.30 -0.50
N LYS A 475 -15.23 16.63 -1.63
CA LYS A 475 -14.18 15.65 -1.88
C LYS A 475 -12.85 16.39 -2.06
N GLY A 476 -11.84 15.98 -1.30
CA GLY A 476 -10.49 16.52 -1.42
C GLY A 476 -9.83 16.10 -2.74
N SER A 477 -8.92 16.94 -3.22
CA SER A 477 -8.15 16.71 -4.44
C SER A 477 -6.66 17.02 -4.23
N GLY A 478 -5.81 16.53 -5.14
CA GLY A 478 -4.37 16.75 -5.09
C GLY A 478 -3.74 16.28 -3.78
N HIS A 479 -3.26 17.21 -2.96
CA HIS A 479 -2.63 16.91 -1.68
C HIS A 479 -3.57 16.40 -0.60
N SER A 480 -4.86 16.68 -0.74
CA SER A 480 -5.92 16.21 0.14
C SER A 480 -6.79 15.16 -0.53
N ASP A 481 -6.31 14.54 -1.62
CA ASP A 481 -7.00 13.41 -2.23
C ASP A 481 -7.30 12.33 -1.19
N ARG A 482 -8.50 11.74 -1.27
CA ARG A 482 -9.07 10.78 -0.30
C ARG A 482 -9.47 11.35 1.06
N LEU A 483 -9.50 12.66 1.23
CA LEU A 483 -10.01 13.31 2.44
C LEU A 483 -11.36 13.98 2.17
N LEU A 484 -12.21 14.02 3.19
CA LEU A 484 -13.36 14.91 3.27
C LEU A 484 -12.85 16.30 3.65
N MET A 485 -13.09 17.31 2.82
CA MET A 485 -12.71 18.68 3.10
C MET A 485 -13.86 19.41 3.76
N GLU A 486 -13.74 19.74 5.04
CA GLU A 486 -14.71 20.54 5.78
C GLU A 486 -14.21 21.99 5.88
N ARG A 487 -14.88 22.92 5.19
CA ARG A 487 -14.61 24.36 5.28
C ARG A 487 -15.56 25.02 6.28
N PHE A 488 -14.97 25.70 7.25
CA PHE A 488 -15.67 26.52 8.23
C PHE A 488 -15.02 27.91 8.31
N GLY A 489 -15.68 28.93 7.76
CA GLY A 489 -15.13 30.29 7.68
C GLY A 489 -13.75 30.30 6.99
N PRO A 490 -12.70 30.84 7.64
CA PRO A 490 -11.34 30.86 7.07
C PRO A 490 -10.58 29.54 7.22
N PHE A 491 -11.13 28.57 7.95
CA PHE A 491 -10.51 27.27 8.21
C PHE A 491 -11.01 26.23 7.21
N THR A 492 -10.12 25.37 6.74
CA THR A 492 -10.52 24.14 6.03
C THR A 492 -9.76 22.96 6.61
N PHE A 493 -10.47 21.92 7.01
CA PHE A 493 -9.90 20.69 7.57
C PHE A 493 -10.06 19.55 6.56
N GLY A 494 -8.98 18.82 6.29
CA GLY A 494 -9.02 17.56 5.55
C GLY A 494 -9.15 16.41 6.54
N LEU A 495 -10.30 15.76 6.56
CA LEU A 495 -10.68 14.67 7.45
C LEU A 495 -10.59 13.33 6.71
N ALA A 496 -9.88 12.38 7.29
CA ALA A 496 -9.93 10.99 6.87
C ALA A 496 -11.14 10.31 7.53
N LEU A 497 -11.95 9.63 6.72
CA LEU A 497 -13.07 8.81 7.18
C LEU A 497 -12.58 7.39 7.47
N VAL A 498 -12.68 6.95 8.72
CA VAL A 498 -12.20 5.66 9.20
C VAL A 498 -13.34 4.88 9.82
N VAL A 499 -13.54 3.63 9.41
CA VAL A 499 -14.60 2.77 9.92
C VAL A 499 -13.99 1.71 10.81
N THR A 500 -14.28 1.77 12.10
CA THR A 500 -13.77 0.81 13.10
C THR A 500 -14.88 0.43 14.06
N ALA A 501 -15.13 -0.87 14.24
CA ALA A 501 -16.12 -1.39 15.18
C ALA A 501 -17.53 -0.74 15.03
N GLY A 502 -17.99 -0.56 13.79
CA GLY A 502 -19.30 0.04 13.49
C GLY A 502 -19.39 1.56 13.72
N LYS A 503 -18.27 2.22 14.02
CA LYS A 503 -18.18 3.69 14.18
C LYS A 503 -17.48 4.31 12.98
N LEU A 504 -17.97 5.48 12.55
CA LEU A 504 -17.35 6.33 11.56
C LEU A 504 -16.54 7.41 12.27
N HIS A 505 -15.22 7.28 12.28
CA HIS A 505 -14.28 8.24 12.83
C HIS A 505 -13.82 9.25 11.78
N PHE A 506 -13.58 10.48 12.22
CA PHE A 506 -13.10 11.58 11.40
C PHE A 506 -11.76 12.06 11.93
N ILE A 507 -10.67 11.76 11.21
CA ILE A 507 -9.32 12.03 11.67
C ILE A 507 -8.70 13.16 10.86
N VAL A 508 -8.29 14.25 11.51
CA VAL A 508 -7.65 15.38 10.84
C VAL A 508 -6.31 14.97 10.24
N ARG A 509 -6.17 15.10 8.92
CA ARG A 509 -4.95 14.81 8.15
C ARG A 509 -4.33 16.03 7.49
N SER A 510 -5.09 17.10 7.32
CA SER A 510 -4.57 18.38 6.84
C SER A 510 -5.45 19.51 7.35
N TRP A 511 -4.91 20.72 7.38
CA TRP A 511 -5.70 21.90 7.63
C TRP A 511 -5.08 23.12 6.97
N THR A 512 -5.93 24.10 6.65
CA THR A 512 -5.53 25.38 6.08
C THR A 512 -6.23 26.52 6.82
N LEU A 513 -5.56 27.68 6.83
CA LEU A 513 -6.10 28.95 7.31
C LEU A 513 -5.94 29.97 6.18
N PHE A 514 -7.04 30.57 5.73
CA PHE A 514 -7.08 31.44 4.54
C PHE A 514 -6.45 30.77 3.29
N GLY A 515 -6.60 29.45 3.16
CA GLY A 515 -6.03 28.67 2.06
C GLY A 515 -4.54 28.31 2.23
N ILE A 516 -3.84 28.84 3.23
CA ILE A 516 -2.44 28.50 3.52
C ILE A 516 -2.40 27.21 4.35
N ARG A 517 -1.66 26.21 3.86
CA ARG A 517 -1.50 24.93 4.57
C ARG A 517 -0.60 25.08 5.78
N LEU A 518 -1.09 24.60 6.92
CA LEU A 518 -0.36 24.66 8.19
C LEU A 518 0.12 23.25 8.61
N PRO A 519 1.18 23.16 9.45
CA PRO A 519 1.64 21.90 10.00
C PRO A 519 0.54 21.19 10.80
N VAL A 520 0.36 19.89 10.57
CA VAL A 520 -0.73 19.10 11.18
C VAL A 520 -0.63 19.04 12.71
N PHE A 521 0.58 19.09 13.28
CA PHE A 521 0.76 19.07 14.74
C PHE A 521 0.22 20.33 15.44
N LEU A 522 -0.04 21.41 14.69
CA LEU A 522 -0.71 22.62 15.18
C LEU A 522 -2.23 22.60 14.99
N ALA A 523 -2.76 21.58 14.30
CA ALA A 523 -4.20 21.47 14.09
C ALA A 523 -4.92 21.22 15.43
N PRO A 524 -6.16 21.72 15.59
CA PRO A 524 -7.07 21.18 16.57
C PRO A 524 -7.19 19.66 16.40
N HIS A 525 -7.17 18.93 17.51
CA HIS A 525 -7.24 17.47 17.57
C HIS A 525 -8.31 17.05 18.58
N GLY A 526 -8.76 15.81 18.50
CA GLY A 526 -9.72 15.24 19.45
C GLY A 526 -10.51 14.12 18.80
N ASP A 527 -11.39 13.50 19.59
CA ASP A 527 -12.19 12.39 19.12
C ASP A 527 -13.45 12.90 18.42
N PHE A 528 -13.54 12.63 17.11
CA PHE A 528 -14.76 12.87 16.33
C PHE A 528 -15.21 11.55 15.70
N TYR A 529 -16.40 11.08 16.09
CA TYR A 529 -17.01 9.90 15.50
C TYR A 529 -18.54 9.90 15.54
N GLU A 530 -19.13 9.18 14.60
CA GLU A 530 -20.54 8.84 14.51
C GLU A 530 -20.73 7.33 14.71
N PHE A 531 -21.84 6.92 15.31
CA PHE A 531 -22.13 5.51 15.59
C PHE A 531 -23.64 5.29 15.66
N ASP A 532 -24.06 4.03 15.67
CA ASP A 532 -25.46 3.66 15.91
C ASP A 532 -25.67 3.21 17.36
N HIS A 533 -26.79 3.64 17.94
CA HIS A 533 -27.29 3.10 19.20
C HIS A 533 -28.80 2.85 19.07
N ASP A 534 -29.18 1.57 19.04
CA ASP A 534 -30.56 1.11 18.87
C ASP A 534 -31.24 1.69 17.61
N GLY A 535 -30.54 1.71 16.47
CA GLY A 535 -31.06 2.23 15.21
C GLY A 535 -31.09 3.76 15.12
N ARG A 536 -30.56 4.46 16.13
CA ARG A 536 -30.46 5.92 16.16
C ARG A 536 -29.02 6.38 15.91
N PRO A 537 -28.80 7.24 14.89
CA PRO A 537 -27.51 7.91 14.71
C PRO A 537 -27.11 8.71 15.95
N CYS A 538 -25.93 8.42 16.48
CA CYS A 538 -25.30 9.12 17.58
C CYS A 538 -23.98 9.76 17.11
N PHE A 539 -23.61 10.87 17.74
CA PHE A 539 -22.40 11.60 17.41
C PHE A 539 -21.65 12.00 18.67
N HIS A 540 -20.32 12.03 18.54
CA HIS A 540 -19.41 12.55 19.55
C HIS A 540 -18.38 13.42 18.84
N VAL A 541 -18.30 14.69 19.21
CA VAL A 541 -17.33 15.64 18.68
C VAL A 541 -16.56 16.24 19.83
N GLU A 542 -15.26 16.03 19.83
CA GLU A 542 -14.33 16.65 20.77
C GLU A 542 -13.26 17.40 19.99
N ILE A 543 -13.11 18.69 20.29
CA ILE A 543 -12.10 19.55 19.70
C ILE A 543 -11.25 20.12 20.83
N LYS A 544 -9.97 19.79 20.81
CA LYS A 544 -8.91 20.27 21.69
C LYS A 544 -7.81 20.91 20.86
N HIS A 545 -6.98 21.73 21.48
CA HIS A 545 -5.77 22.25 20.86
C HIS A 545 -4.64 22.24 21.87
N ILE A 546 -3.42 21.92 21.40
CA ILE A 546 -2.28 21.60 22.26
C ILE A 546 -1.94 22.69 23.28
N LEU A 547 -2.13 23.96 22.91
CA LEU A 547 -1.82 25.10 23.79
C LEU A 547 -2.98 25.54 24.71
N ILE A 548 -4.23 25.26 24.35
CA ILE A 548 -5.41 25.86 25.01
C ILE A 548 -6.34 24.83 25.64
N GLY A 549 -6.02 23.55 25.51
CA GLY A 549 -6.82 22.44 26.01
C GLY A 549 -8.12 22.28 25.22
N LEU A 550 -9.19 21.90 25.92
CA LEU A 550 -10.51 21.72 25.34
C LEU A 550 -11.04 23.03 24.75
N ILE A 551 -11.50 22.99 23.50
CA ILE A 551 -12.23 24.08 22.85
C ILE A 551 -13.73 23.83 23.03
N VAL A 552 -14.21 22.69 22.55
CA VAL A 552 -15.60 22.27 22.68
C VAL A 552 -15.69 20.74 22.64
N ARG A 553 -16.60 20.17 23.43
CA ARG A 553 -17.03 18.80 23.35
C ARG A 553 -18.55 18.77 23.28
N TYR A 554 -19.11 18.05 22.34
CA TYR A 554 -20.54 17.80 22.32
C TYR A 554 -20.85 16.39 21.83
N HIS A 555 -21.85 15.77 22.42
CA HIS A 555 -22.31 14.44 22.05
C HIS A 555 -23.82 14.34 22.17
N GLY A 556 -24.43 13.49 21.37
CA GLY A 556 -25.89 13.40 21.31
C GLY A 556 -26.36 12.35 20.33
N TRP A 557 -27.67 12.35 20.11
CA TRP A 557 -28.33 11.48 19.14
C TRP A 557 -29.24 12.30 18.23
N LEU A 558 -29.51 11.77 17.04
CA LEU A 558 -30.32 12.39 15.99
C LEU A 558 -31.35 11.36 15.49
N VAL A 559 -32.52 11.84 15.10
CA VAL A 559 -33.55 11.08 14.39
C VAL A 559 -33.99 11.83 13.14
N PRO A 560 -34.23 11.13 12.01
CA PRO A 560 -34.82 11.75 10.83
C PRO A 560 -36.17 12.37 11.15
N THR A 561 -36.39 13.60 10.68
CA THR A 561 -37.73 14.18 10.65
C THR A 561 -38.48 13.52 9.49
N VAL A 562 -39.63 12.90 9.77
CA VAL A 562 -40.51 12.28 8.77
C VAL A 562 -40.98 13.31 7.75
#